data_AF-G3B756-F1
#
_entry.id   AF-G3B756-F1
#
_cell.length_a   1.000
_cell.length_b   1.000
_cell.length_c   1.000
_cell.angle_alpha   90.00
_cell.angle_beta   90.00
_cell.angle_gamma   90.00
#
_symmetry.space_group_name_H-M   'P 1'
#
loop_
_entity.id
_entity.type
_entity.pdbx_description
1 polymer ?
#
loop_
_entity_poly.entity_id
_entity_poly.type
_entity_poly.pdbx_seq_one_letter_code
_entity_poly.pdbx_strand_id
1 'polypeptide(L)'
;MDIDGDALTQEINGIENDIDSLKKEIEGLEAELQREKEESKQLNKLVETERVSLQRLKNLEKRKKRPQDQYDENVPPIVQHTYFDESVSDYFNVGKDFEPRIVKRIDINDLTLESAQSARKIIALKENILYENLYRLGGLTAFPLNDNSCLGLRFDRFDSFNKRFLSPNYVILRRETIDSKTKGSVEKWKVFKHTLQQDMVNNMVHGIDPEGFNDKEIAVFAHAIHASLSRALFVSDLMHKLHNMSFADLKSPRASVYGNIKVFDEISADDAMSHINLQFNKDIRHKLQLVIAEGQIKEVSFQLNLVDHFMTQKLNMHNARLIGVKLVDAEFELKRWLIHLLNDGMIQW
;
A
#
# COMPACT_ATOMS: atom_id res chain seq x y z
N MET A 1 86.61 32.71 13.70
CA MET A 1 85.15 32.85 13.58
C MET A 1 84.70 31.62 12.82
N ASP A 2 84.46 30.53 13.55
CA ASP A 2 84.07 29.24 12.97
C ASP A 2 82.89 28.69 13.77
N ILE A 3 81.75 29.34 13.64
CA ILE A 3 80.48 28.88 14.23
C ILE A 3 79.40 29.30 13.24
N ASP A 4 79.22 28.52 12.17
CA ASP A 4 78.06 28.62 11.25
C ASP A 4 77.93 27.38 10.36
N GLY A 5 79.02 26.62 10.14
CA GLY A 5 79.00 25.40 9.32
C GLY A 5 78.18 24.24 9.92
N ASP A 6 78.22 24.03 11.24
CA ASP A 6 77.55 22.89 11.88
C ASP A 6 76.02 23.06 11.95
N ALA A 7 75.54 24.29 12.14
CA ALA A 7 74.10 24.57 12.19
C ALA A 7 73.45 24.40 10.81
N LEU A 8 74.10 24.89 9.75
CA LEU A 8 73.65 24.72 8.37
C LEU A 8 73.66 23.24 7.94
N THR A 9 74.65 22.46 8.41
CA THR A 9 74.73 21.04 8.06
C THR A 9 73.61 20.23 8.75
N GLN A 10 73.23 20.59 9.98
CA GLN A 10 72.08 19.98 10.65
C GLN A 10 70.74 20.32 9.99
N GLU A 11 70.58 21.56 9.52
CA GLU A 11 69.36 22.00 8.84
C GLU A 11 69.21 21.34 7.46
N ILE A 12 70.30 21.21 6.70
CA ILE A 12 70.34 20.47 5.44
C ILE A 12 69.97 19.00 5.65
N ASN A 13 70.55 18.33 6.64
CA ASN A 13 70.21 16.94 6.97
C ASN A 13 68.74 16.79 7.41
N GLY A 14 68.17 17.80 8.09
CA GLY A 14 66.75 17.83 8.43
C GLY A 14 65.86 17.87 7.20
N ILE A 15 66.17 18.77 6.26
CA ILE A 15 65.43 18.91 5.00
C ILE A 15 65.55 17.66 4.12
N GLU A 16 66.73 17.02 4.08
CA GLU A 16 66.92 15.78 3.32
C GLU A 16 66.06 14.63 3.88
N ASN A 17 65.95 14.51 5.20
CA ASN A 17 65.08 13.52 5.84
C ASN A 17 63.60 13.78 5.56
N ASP A 18 63.17 15.05 5.57
CA ASP A 18 61.78 15.42 5.26
C ASP A 18 61.44 15.15 3.79
N ILE A 19 62.37 15.43 2.87
CA ILE A 19 62.24 15.10 1.44
C ILE A 19 62.08 13.59 1.25
N ASP A 20 62.87 12.78 1.95
CA ASP A 20 62.79 11.32 1.85
C ASP A 20 61.53 10.75 2.51
N SER A 21 61.02 11.39 3.57
CA SER A 21 59.72 11.06 4.16
C SER A 21 58.58 11.35 3.19
N LEU A 22 58.58 12.53 2.56
CA LEU A 22 57.55 12.94 1.60
C LEU A 22 57.57 12.09 0.32
N LYS A 23 58.76 11.68 -0.16
CA LYS A 23 58.86 10.75 -1.30
C LYS A 23 58.21 9.41 -1.00
N LYS A 24 58.44 8.85 0.19
CA LYS A 24 57.79 7.59 0.61
C LYS A 24 56.28 7.73 0.73
N GLU A 25 55.79 8.88 1.19
CA GLU A 25 54.36 9.14 1.27
C GLU A 25 53.73 9.25 -0.13
N ILE A 26 54.39 9.95 -1.06
CA ILE A 26 53.95 10.03 -2.46
C ILE A 26 53.91 8.65 -3.12
N GLU A 27 54.95 7.83 -2.95
CA GLU A 27 54.97 6.46 -3.46
C GLU A 27 53.83 5.60 -2.88
N GLY A 28 53.51 5.78 -1.59
CA GLY A 28 52.38 5.12 -0.94
C GLY A 28 51.03 5.54 -1.53
N LEU A 29 50.82 6.85 -1.74
CA LEU A 29 49.61 7.40 -2.31
C LEU A 29 49.42 7.01 -3.79
N GLU A 30 50.51 6.94 -4.57
CA GLU A 30 50.47 6.47 -5.95
C GLU A 30 50.08 4.99 -6.04
N ALA A 31 50.59 4.15 -5.14
CA ALA A 31 50.21 2.75 -5.06
C ALA A 31 48.73 2.58 -4.67
N GLU A 32 48.22 3.39 -3.75
CA GLU A 32 46.81 3.37 -3.34
C GLU A 32 45.88 3.85 -4.47
N LEU A 33 46.24 4.93 -5.17
CA LEU A 33 45.52 5.41 -6.34
C LEU A 33 45.46 4.35 -7.45
N GLN A 34 46.55 3.60 -7.65
CA GLN A 34 46.60 2.54 -8.65
C GLN A 34 45.71 1.35 -8.26
N ARG A 35 45.66 1.00 -6.96
CA ARG A 35 44.76 -0.03 -6.43
C ARG A 35 43.30 0.35 -6.67
N GLU A 36 42.92 1.58 -6.35
CA GLU A 36 41.55 2.07 -6.50
C GLU A 36 41.12 2.15 -7.97
N LYS A 37 42.02 2.53 -8.88
CA LYS A 37 41.78 2.49 -10.32
C LYS A 37 41.51 1.07 -10.82
N GLU A 38 42.23 0.07 -10.32
CA GLU A 38 42.03 -1.31 -10.74
C GLU A 38 40.73 -1.89 -10.17
N GLU A 39 40.38 -1.56 -8.93
CA GLU A 39 39.09 -1.92 -8.31
C GLU A 39 37.91 -1.31 -9.09
N SER A 40 38.00 -0.04 -9.47
CA SER A 40 37.00 0.62 -10.31
C SER A 40 36.85 -0.04 -11.69
N LYS A 41 37.95 -0.47 -12.31
CA LYS A 41 37.89 -1.25 -13.58
C LYS A 41 37.21 -2.59 -13.39
N GLN A 42 37.46 -3.29 -12.29
CA GLN A 42 36.82 -4.57 -12.01
C GLN A 42 35.31 -4.42 -11.79
N LEU A 43 34.90 -3.39 -11.04
CA LEU A 43 33.50 -3.09 -10.78
C LEU A 43 32.76 -2.73 -12.08
N ASN A 44 33.37 -1.92 -12.94
CA ASN A 44 32.80 -1.56 -14.24
C ASN A 44 32.64 -2.79 -15.17
N LYS A 45 33.58 -3.73 -15.15
CA LYS A 45 33.44 -5.00 -15.87
C LYS A 45 32.24 -5.80 -15.35
N LEU A 46 32.11 -5.94 -14.03
CA LEU A 46 31.00 -6.65 -13.38
C LEU A 46 29.63 -6.08 -13.80
N VAL A 47 29.48 -4.75 -13.71
CA VAL A 47 28.26 -4.04 -14.10
C VAL A 47 27.90 -4.27 -15.57
N GLU A 48 28.88 -4.29 -16.47
CA GLU A 48 28.62 -4.54 -17.89
C GLU A 48 28.17 -5.99 -18.15
N THR A 49 28.79 -6.98 -17.46
CA THR A 49 28.34 -8.38 -17.53
C THR A 49 26.89 -8.57 -17.04
N GLU A 50 26.52 -7.90 -15.96
CA GLU A 50 25.16 -7.98 -15.41
C GLU A 50 24.15 -7.30 -16.35
N ARG A 51 24.53 -6.18 -16.96
CA ARG A 51 23.72 -5.48 -17.96
C ARG A 51 23.43 -6.33 -19.19
N VAL A 52 24.44 -7.02 -19.73
CA VAL A 52 24.28 -7.95 -20.86
C VAL A 52 23.35 -9.12 -20.50
N SER A 53 23.45 -9.62 -19.27
CA SER A 53 22.61 -10.73 -18.77
C SER A 53 21.14 -10.31 -18.65
N LEU A 54 20.86 -9.12 -18.11
CA LEU A 54 19.51 -8.56 -18.02
C LEU A 54 18.87 -8.28 -19.40
N GLN A 55 19.68 -7.86 -20.37
CA GLN A 55 19.19 -7.59 -21.72
C GLN A 55 18.83 -8.88 -22.47
N ARG A 56 19.54 -9.99 -22.22
CA ARG A 56 19.18 -11.31 -22.73
C ARG A 56 17.85 -11.82 -22.16
N LEU A 57 17.59 -11.61 -20.86
CA LEU A 57 16.33 -12.00 -20.22
C LEU A 57 15.12 -11.25 -20.81
N LYS A 58 15.24 -9.93 -21.02
CA LYS A 58 14.16 -9.13 -21.64
C LYS A 58 13.82 -9.56 -23.08
N ASN A 59 14.81 -10.02 -23.83
CA ASN A 59 14.61 -10.51 -25.20
C ASN A 59 13.93 -11.89 -25.26
N LEU A 60 14.08 -12.71 -24.21
CA LEU A 60 13.37 -13.98 -24.08
C LEU A 60 11.89 -13.78 -23.72
N GLU A 61 11.56 -12.77 -22.92
CA GLU A 61 10.15 -12.44 -22.57
C GLU A 61 9.36 -11.89 -23.77
N LYS A 62 10.00 -11.10 -24.65
CA LYS A 62 9.35 -10.57 -25.86
C LYS A 62 8.97 -11.63 -26.90
N ARG A 63 9.55 -12.83 -26.84
CA ARG A 63 9.23 -13.95 -27.74
C ARG A 63 8.00 -14.78 -27.32
N LYS A 64 7.32 -14.44 -26.22
CA LYS A 64 6.09 -15.12 -25.74
C LYS A 64 4.79 -14.32 -25.93
N LYS A 65 4.66 -13.51 -26.99
CA LYS A 65 3.35 -12.92 -27.37
C LYS A 65 2.57 -13.89 -28.28
N ARG A 66 1.30 -14.11 -27.89
CA ARG A 66 0.30 -14.99 -28.52
C ARG A 66 -0.08 -14.54 -29.95
N PRO A 67 -0.70 -15.41 -30.78
CA PRO A 67 -1.13 -15.08 -32.14
C PRO A 67 -2.25 -14.03 -32.17
N GLN A 68 -2.25 -13.24 -33.25
CA GLN A 68 -3.05 -12.05 -33.52
C GLN A 68 -4.58 -12.21 -33.42
N ASP A 69 -5.19 -11.13 -32.91
CA ASP A 69 -6.61 -10.81 -32.92
C ASP A 69 -7.16 -10.61 -34.35
N GLN A 70 -8.35 -11.18 -34.61
CA GLN A 70 -9.24 -10.74 -35.68
C GLN A 70 -10.05 -9.56 -35.15
N TYR A 71 -10.00 -8.42 -35.85
CA TYR A 71 -10.73 -7.20 -35.48
C TYR A 71 -12.21 -7.30 -35.87
N ASP A 72 -13.08 -6.90 -34.95
CA ASP A 72 -14.53 -6.79 -35.08
C ASP A 72 -14.90 -5.46 -35.80
N GLU A 73 -15.69 -5.52 -36.88
CA GLU A 73 -16.02 -4.40 -37.78
C GLU A 73 -16.96 -3.33 -37.19
N ASN A 74 -17.36 -3.45 -35.92
CA ASN A 74 -18.35 -2.56 -35.29
C ASN A 74 -17.75 -1.50 -34.35
N VAL A 75 -16.44 -1.24 -34.40
CA VAL A 75 -15.85 -0.13 -33.65
C VAL A 75 -15.89 1.14 -34.50
N PRO A 76 -16.54 2.24 -34.05
CA PRO A 76 -16.52 3.50 -34.77
C PRO A 76 -15.07 3.95 -35.03
N PRO A 77 -14.79 4.59 -36.18
CA PRO A 77 -13.46 5.09 -36.48
C PRO A 77 -12.99 6.00 -35.36
N ILE A 78 -11.80 5.71 -34.84
CA ILE A 78 -11.12 6.52 -33.82
C ILE A 78 -11.13 7.97 -34.31
N VAL A 79 -11.70 8.85 -33.48
CA VAL A 79 -11.83 10.29 -33.77
C VAL A 79 -10.48 10.82 -34.22
N GLN A 80 -10.38 11.23 -35.49
CA GLN A 80 -9.16 11.80 -36.03
C GLN A 80 -8.90 13.16 -35.35
N HIS A 81 -7.68 13.36 -34.86
CA HIS A 81 -7.26 14.52 -34.06
C HIS A 81 -7.34 15.88 -34.79
N THR A 82 -7.81 15.89 -36.03
CA THR A 82 -7.99 17.07 -36.89
C THR A 82 -9.25 17.90 -36.59
N TYR A 83 -10.13 17.45 -35.70
CA TYR A 83 -11.38 18.17 -35.35
C TYR A 83 -11.32 18.92 -34.01
N PHE A 84 -10.17 18.94 -33.34
CA PHE A 84 -9.99 19.68 -32.10
C PHE A 84 -9.46 21.09 -32.37
N ASP A 85 -9.89 22.04 -31.54
CA ASP A 85 -9.40 23.40 -31.54
C ASP A 85 -7.89 23.42 -31.22
N GLU A 86 -7.12 24.29 -31.88
CA GLU A 86 -5.65 24.31 -31.79
C GLU A 86 -5.17 24.54 -30.34
N SER A 87 -5.98 25.24 -29.55
CA SER A 87 -5.76 25.51 -28.12
C SER A 87 -5.77 24.28 -27.21
N VAL A 88 -6.34 23.15 -27.66
CA VAL A 88 -6.41 21.91 -26.87
C VAL A 88 -5.49 20.82 -27.43
N SER A 89 -4.88 21.05 -28.59
CA SER A 89 -4.00 20.08 -29.28
C SER A 89 -2.80 19.67 -28.42
N ASP A 90 -2.27 20.60 -27.62
CA ASP A 90 -1.11 20.38 -26.76
C ASP A 90 -1.35 19.34 -25.65
N TYR A 91 -2.61 19.15 -25.23
CA TYR A 91 -2.97 18.15 -24.23
C TYR A 91 -3.08 16.74 -24.79
N PHE A 92 -3.19 16.59 -26.11
CA PHE A 92 -3.33 15.29 -26.79
C PHE A 92 -2.07 14.87 -27.55
N ASN A 93 -1.12 15.79 -27.75
CA ASN A 93 0.22 15.51 -28.27
C ASN A 93 1.16 14.85 -27.23
N VAL A 94 0.63 13.97 -26.38
CA VAL A 94 1.42 13.20 -25.39
C VAL A 94 2.26 12.09 -26.07
N GLY A 95 2.19 11.97 -27.40
CA GLY A 95 2.81 10.89 -28.18
C GLY A 95 4.20 11.14 -28.77
N LYS A 96 4.81 12.33 -28.64
CA LYS A 96 6.19 12.56 -29.14
C LYS A 96 7.27 12.52 -28.07
N ASP A 97 6.90 12.51 -26.79
CA ASP A 97 7.85 12.40 -25.67
C ASP A 97 7.80 11.06 -24.93
N PHE A 98 6.96 10.12 -25.38
CA PHE A 98 6.84 8.76 -24.84
C PHE A 98 7.32 7.66 -25.80
N GLU A 99 8.17 7.97 -26.77
CA GLU A 99 9.20 6.97 -27.09
C GLU A 99 10.10 6.85 -25.86
N PRO A 100 10.49 5.63 -25.42
CA PRO A 100 11.54 5.50 -24.44
C PRO A 100 12.77 6.13 -25.09
N ARG A 101 13.05 7.40 -24.76
CA ARG A 101 14.30 8.05 -25.09
C ARG A 101 15.35 7.10 -24.54
N ILE A 102 15.97 6.33 -25.44
CA ILE A 102 17.30 5.80 -25.23
C ILE A 102 18.04 7.04 -24.76
N VAL A 103 18.31 7.09 -23.45
CA VAL A 103 19.07 8.16 -22.84
C VAL A 103 20.35 8.18 -23.66
N LYS A 104 20.45 9.11 -24.63
CA LYS A 104 21.70 9.39 -25.30
C LYS A 104 22.65 9.62 -24.15
N ARG A 105 23.67 8.78 -24.03
CA ARG A 105 24.72 8.92 -23.03
C ARG A 105 25.08 10.39 -23.03
N ILE A 106 24.79 11.08 -21.93
CA ILE A 106 25.28 12.44 -21.72
C ILE A 106 26.79 12.24 -21.75
N ASP A 107 27.42 12.75 -22.81
CA ASP A 107 28.86 12.75 -22.91
C ASP A 107 29.36 13.58 -21.71
N ILE A 108 30.28 13.03 -20.93
CA ILE A 108 30.74 13.65 -19.67
C ILE A 108 31.36 15.03 -19.95
N ASN A 109 31.75 15.27 -21.21
CA ASN A 109 32.31 16.52 -21.69
C ASN A 109 31.27 17.62 -22.01
N ASP A 110 29.96 17.32 -21.99
CA ASP A 110 28.89 18.27 -22.34
C ASP A 110 27.96 18.58 -21.15
N LEU A 111 28.51 18.49 -19.93
CA LEU A 111 27.88 18.88 -18.67
C LEU A 111 27.79 20.42 -18.58
N THR A 112 26.87 21.00 -19.35
CA THR A 112 26.47 22.40 -19.16
C THR A 112 25.87 22.57 -17.75
N LEU A 113 26.07 23.76 -17.15
CA LEU A 113 25.54 24.09 -15.83
C LEU A 113 24.01 23.87 -15.75
N GLU A 114 23.31 24.09 -16.86
CA GLU A 114 21.88 23.86 -17.01
C GLU A 114 21.49 22.38 -16.96
N SER A 115 22.30 21.48 -17.54
CA SER A 115 22.02 20.04 -17.49
C SER A 115 22.20 19.50 -16.06
N ALA A 116 23.21 19.97 -15.34
CA ALA A 116 23.43 19.66 -13.92
C ALA A 116 22.30 20.19 -13.03
N GLN A 117 21.81 21.42 -13.26
CA GLN A 117 20.67 21.99 -12.54
C GLN A 117 19.37 21.22 -12.82
N SER A 118 19.15 20.81 -14.07
CA SER A 118 17.99 20.03 -14.48
C SER A 118 18.01 18.63 -13.85
N ALA A 119 19.18 17.98 -13.82
CA ALA A 119 19.37 16.70 -13.14
C ALA A 119 19.07 16.83 -11.63
N ARG A 120 19.54 17.90 -10.96
CA ARG A 120 19.22 18.18 -9.56
C ARG A 120 17.72 18.36 -9.31
N LYS A 121 17.02 19.10 -10.17
CA LYS A 121 15.56 19.26 -10.09
C LYS A 121 14.83 17.92 -10.23
N ILE A 122 15.28 17.07 -11.15
CA ILE A 122 14.69 15.73 -11.36
C ILE A 122 14.95 14.83 -10.14
N ILE A 123 16.14 14.86 -9.57
CA ILE A 123 16.47 14.10 -8.36
C ILE A 123 15.59 14.55 -7.20
N ALA A 124 15.52 15.86 -6.93
CA ALA A 124 14.67 16.41 -5.88
C ALA A 124 13.19 16.06 -6.07
N LEU A 125 12.69 16.10 -7.31
CA LEU A 125 11.32 15.68 -7.61
C LEU A 125 11.10 14.19 -7.30
N LYS A 126 12.03 13.31 -7.69
CA LYS A 126 11.95 11.88 -7.40
C LYS A 126 11.99 11.61 -5.90
N GLU A 127 12.83 12.32 -5.15
CA GLU A 127 12.86 12.24 -3.69
C GLU A 127 11.54 12.66 -3.07
N ASN A 128 10.95 13.77 -3.51
CA ASN A 128 9.64 14.22 -3.04
C ASN A 128 8.53 13.19 -3.33
N ILE A 129 8.54 12.58 -4.52
CA ILE A 129 7.59 11.51 -4.86
C ILE A 129 7.78 10.29 -3.96
N LEU A 130 9.03 9.92 -3.64
CA LEU A 130 9.32 8.82 -2.72
C LEU A 130 8.83 9.13 -1.30
N TYR A 131 9.06 10.35 -0.81
CA TYR A 131 8.55 10.79 0.49
C TYR A 131 7.02 10.77 0.53
N GLU A 132 6.36 11.29 -0.50
CA GLU A 132 4.89 11.24 -0.60
C GLU A 132 4.39 9.79 -0.52
N ASN A 133 4.98 8.87 -1.29
CA ASN A 133 4.62 7.46 -1.26
C ASN A 133 4.82 6.84 0.12
N LEU A 134 5.91 7.20 0.82
CA LEU A 134 6.16 6.75 2.19
C LEU A 134 5.09 7.25 3.16
N TYR A 135 4.69 8.52 3.08
CA TYR A 135 3.61 9.07 3.90
C TYR A 135 2.26 8.39 3.61
N ARG A 136 2.01 8.05 2.33
CA ARG A 136 0.79 7.35 1.91
C ARG A 136 0.68 5.91 2.43
N LEU A 137 1.79 5.29 2.84
CA LEU A 137 1.74 3.99 3.54
C LEU A 137 0.98 4.08 4.87
N GLY A 138 0.82 5.28 5.44
CA GLY A 138 0.00 5.50 6.63
C GLY A 138 -1.51 5.31 6.41
N GLY A 139 -1.96 5.14 5.17
CA GLY A 139 -3.35 4.82 4.81
C GLY A 139 -4.31 6.00 4.79
N LEU A 140 -3.94 7.13 5.41
CA LEU A 140 -4.68 8.39 5.37
C LEU A 140 -3.71 9.54 5.07
N THR A 141 -3.97 10.28 3.99
CA THR A 141 -3.21 11.48 3.63
C THR A 141 -4.14 12.62 3.21
N ALA A 142 -3.68 13.84 3.46
CA ALA A 142 -4.34 15.05 2.97
C ALA A 142 -3.49 15.68 1.85
N PHE A 143 -4.15 16.21 0.84
CA PHE A 143 -3.50 16.88 -0.29
C PHE A 143 -4.28 18.13 -0.70
N PRO A 144 -3.60 19.22 -1.09
CA PRO A 144 -4.27 20.44 -1.51
C PRO A 144 -4.92 20.24 -2.89
N LEU A 145 -6.10 20.83 -3.10
CA LEU A 145 -6.66 21.07 -4.43
C LEU A 145 -6.75 22.60 -4.60
N ASN A 146 -6.14 23.13 -5.67
CA ASN A 146 -6.16 24.53 -6.16
C ASN A 146 -6.58 25.64 -5.17
N ASP A 147 -5.72 26.65 -5.00
CA ASP A 147 -6.01 27.92 -4.32
C ASP A 147 -6.55 27.81 -2.88
N ASN A 148 -6.12 26.79 -2.13
CA ASN A 148 -6.41 26.58 -0.69
C ASN A 148 -7.91 26.48 -0.30
N SER A 149 -8.82 26.58 -1.25
CA SER A 149 -10.27 26.54 -1.04
C SER A 149 -10.79 25.11 -0.86
N CYS A 150 -10.01 24.13 -1.32
CA CYS A 150 -10.37 22.72 -1.31
C CYS A 150 -9.25 21.88 -0.68
N LEU A 151 -9.66 20.90 0.14
CA LEU A 151 -8.78 19.94 0.78
C LEU A 151 -9.19 18.54 0.34
N GLY A 152 -8.25 17.81 -0.25
CA GLY A 152 -8.44 16.41 -0.61
C GLY A 152 -7.99 15.51 0.53
N LEU A 153 -8.81 14.53 0.86
CA LEU A 153 -8.44 13.42 1.74
C LEU A 153 -8.37 12.16 0.88
N ARG A 154 -7.26 11.42 1.00
CA ARG A 154 -7.01 10.16 0.33
C ARG A 154 -6.90 9.05 1.35
N PHE A 155 -7.63 7.97 1.11
CA PHE A 155 -7.64 6.76 1.92
C PHE A 155 -7.05 5.61 1.11
N ASP A 156 -5.80 5.26 1.39
CA ASP A 156 -5.11 4.13 0.78
C ASP A 156 -5.28 2.89 1.68
N ARG A 157 -5.63 1.75 1.09
CA ARG A 157 -5.88 0.49 1.82
C ARG A 157 -4.99 -0.61 1.30
N PHE A 158 -4.31 -1.34 2.19
CA PHE A 158 -3.47 -2.46 1.82
C PHE A 158 -4.22 -3.78 1.99
N ASP A 159 -4.51 -4.45 0.88
CA ASP A 159 -5.10 -5.79 0.86
C ASP A 159 -4.03 -6.81 1.25
N SER A 160 -4.20 -7.40 2.43
CA SER A 160 -3.23 -8.31 3.01
C SER A 160 -3.23 -9.68 2.31
N PHE A 161 -4.30 -10.04 1.62
CA PHE A 161 -4.43 -11.29 0.88
C PHE A 161 -3.70 -11.19 -0.46
N ASN A 162 -3.98 -10.17 -1.26
CA ASN A 162 -3.36 -9.97 -2.57
C ASN A 162 -2.00 -9.23 -2.51
N LYS A 163 -1.56 -8.81 -1.32
CA LYS A 163 -0.30 -8.08 -1.07
C LYS A 163 -0.15 -6.82 -1.93
N ARG A 164 -1.25 -6.08 -2.09
CA ARG A 164 -1.29 -4.88 -2.94
C ARG A 164 -2.17 -3.79 -2.33
N PHE A 165 -1.91 -2.55 -2.70
CA PHE A 165 -2.83 -1.46 -2.40
C PHE A 165 -4.08 -1.57 -3.29
N LEU A 166 -5.25 -1.40 -2.67
CA LEU A 166 -6.51 -1.24 -3.36
C LEU A 166 -6.61 0.15 -3.99
N SER A 167 -7.59 0.32 -4.89
CA SER A 167 -7.90 1.64 -5.41
C SER A 167 -8.25 2.59 -4.25
N PRO A 168 -7.62 3.77 -4.17
CA PRO A 168 -7.82 4.71 -3.08
C PRO A 168 -9.25 5.26 -3.09
N ASN A 169 -9.79 5.52 -1.90
CA ASN A 169 -10.99 6.32 -1.76
C ASN A 169 -10.62 7.79 -1.54
N TYR A 170 -11.47 8.69 -2.01
CA TYR A 170 -11.26 10.13 -1.94
C TYR A 170 -12.45 10.80 -1.28
N VAL A 171 -12.16 11.84 -0.50
CA VAL A 171 -13.15 12.81 -0.02
C VAL A 171 -12.58 14.20 -0.27
N ILE A 172 -13.33 15.04 -0.97
CA ILE A 172 -12.96 16.43 -1.25
C ILE A 172 -13.80 17.30 -0.34
N LEU A 173 -13.11 18.08 0.49
CA LEU A 173 -13.69 19.10 1.35
C LEU A 173 -13.57 20.45 0.65
N ARG A 174 -14.62 21.25 0.71
CA ARG A 174 -14.62 22.65 0.24
C ARG A 174 -14.92 23.56 1.41
N ARG A 175 -14.20 24.68 1.48
CA ARG A 175 -14.48 25.71 2.47
C ARG A 175 -15.69 26.53 2.04
N GLU A 176 -16.66 26.66 2.92
CA GLU A 176 -17.87 27.46 2.73
C GLU A 176 -18.02 28.47 3.87
N THR A 177 -18.39 29.69 3.52
CA THR A 177 -18.78 30.71 4.49
C THR A 177 -20.23 30.49 4.88
N ILE A 178 -20.48 30.28 6.17
CA ILE A 178 -21.83 30.13 6.71
C ILE A 178 -22.16 31.37 7.51
N ASP A 179 -23.16 32.11 7.04
CA ASP A 179 -23.64 33.32 7.69
C ASP A 179 -24.56 32.95 8.87
N SER A 180 -24.06 33.13 10.09
CA SER A 180 -24.88 32.97 11.29
C SER A 180 -25.55 34.29 11.66
N LYS A 181 -26.87 34.26 11.86
CA LYS A 181 -27.67 35.42 12.32
C LYS A 181 -27.20 36.01 13.65
N THR A 182 -26.43 35.26 14.45
CA THR A 182 -26.01 35.64 15.81
C THR A 182 -24.51 35.72 16.02
N LYS A 183 -23.67 35.15 15.13
CA LYS A 183 -22.20 35.04 15.34
C LYS A 183 -21.33 35.55 14.18
N GLY A 184 -21.92 36.15 13.15
CA GLY A 184 -21.20 36.58 11.95
C GLY A 184 -20.94 35.42 10.97
N SER A 185 -20.15 35.68 9.94
CA SER A 185 -19.74 34.68 8.94
C SER A 185 -18.65 33.78 9.52
N VAL A 186 -18.87 32.46 9.52
CA VAL A 186 -17.88 31.47 9.95
C VAL A 186 -17.53 30.58 8.76
N GLU A 187 -16.25 30.41 8.48
CA GLU A 187 -15.79 29.45 7.48
C GLU A 187 -15.79 28.04 8.06
N LYS A 188 -16.40 27.11 7.34
CA LYS A 188 -16.43 25.69 7.68
C LYS A 188 -16.15 24.84 6.45
N TRP A 189 -15.59 23.66 6.67
CA TRP A 189 -15.39 22.67 5.63
C TRP A 189 -16.64 21.84 5.44
N LYS A 190 -17.02 21.57 4.20
CA LYS A 190 -18.08 20.62 3.87
C LYS A 190 -17.61 19.61 2.85
N VAL A 191 -18.17 18.41 2.90
CA VAL A 191 -17.95 17.38 1.88
C VAL A 191 -18.56 17.87 0.56
N PHE A 192 -17.71 18.07 -0.44
CA PHE A 192 -18.12 18.46 -1.79
C PHE A 192 -18.30 17.26 -2.71
N LYS A 193 -17.34 16.33 -2.71
CA LYS A 193 -17.36 15.10 -3.52
C LYS A 193 -16.68 13.96 -2.77
N HIS A 194 -17.08 12.72 -3.05
CA HIS A 194 -16.40 11.54 -2.50
C HIS A 194 -16.52 10.33 -3.43
N THR A 195 -15.68 9.32 -3.17
CA THR A 195 -15.76 7.98 -3.80
C THR A 195 -16.07 6.88 -2.78
N LEU A 196 -16.60 7.23 -1.61
CA LEU A 196 -17.07 6.28 -0.60
C LEU A 196 -18.34 5.56 -1.06
N GLN A 197 -18.53 4.31 -0.59
CA GLN A 197 -19.74 3.54 -0.83
C GLN A 197 -20.95 4.17 -0.13
N GLN A 198 -22.14 4.04 -0.73
CA GLN A 198 -23.34 4.75 -0.30
C GLN A 198 -23.73 4.45 1.17
N ASP A 199 -23.59 3.21 1.62
CA ASP A 199 -23.94 2.84 2.99
C ASP A 199 -23.04 3.50 4.04
N MET A 200 -21.76 3.71 3.69
CA MET A 200 -20.83 4.47 4.54
C MET A 200 -21.21 5.95 4.60
N VAL A 201 -21.67 6.51 3.48
CA VAL A 201 -22.09 7.92 3.38
C VAL A 201 -23.33 8.15 4.23
N ASN A 202 -24.32 7.26 4.14
CA ASN A 202 -25.56 7.33 4.92
C ASN A 202 -25.29 7.30 6.43
N ASN A 203 -24.36 6.44 6.87
CA ASN A 203 -24.04 6.28 8.28
C ASN A 203 -23.07 7.34 8.84
N MET A 204 -22.17 7.91 8.01
CA MET A 204 -21.09 8.77 8.49
C MET A 204 -21.16 10.20 7.94
N VAL A 205 -21.45 10.40 6.66
CA VAL A 205 -21.40 11.74 6.06
C VAL A 205 -22.65 12.55 6.38
N HIS A 206 -23.82 11.91 6.37
CA HIS A 206 -25.09 12.58 6.71
C HIS A 206 -25.34 12.71 8.21
N GLY A 207 -24.76 11.82 9.03
CA GLY A 207 -24.89 11.86 10.48
C GLY A 207 -23.90 12.79 11.17
N ILE A 208 -22.72 13.01 10.59
CA ILE A 208 -21.64 13.77 11.27
C ILE A 208 -21.74 15.27 11.00
N ASP A 209 -22.24 15.76 9.85
CA ASP A 209 -22.32 17.22 9.73
C ASP A 209 -23.23 17.83 8.65
N PRO A 210 -24.49 18.18 8.98
CA PRO A 210 -25.27 19.12 8.18
C PRO A 210 -24.71 20.57 8.24
N GLU A 211 -23.89 20.91 9.24
CA GLU A 211 -23.45 22.29 9.52
C GLU A 211 -22.00 22.59 9.10
N GLY A 212 -21.19 21.59 8.75
CA GLY A 212 -19.78 21.69 8.34
C GLY A 212 -18.75 21.71 9.49
N PHE A 213 -17.54 21.24 9.17
CA PHE A 213 -16.44 20.97 10.10
C PHE A 213 -15.52 22.18 10.29
N ASN A 214 -14.93 22.32 11.47
CA ASN A 214 -13.72 23.14 11.66
C ASN A 214 -12.43 22.34 11.36
N ASP A 215 -11.28 23.04 11.28
CA ASP A 215 -9.98 22.41 10.96
C ASP A 215 -9.60 21.25 11.90
N LYS A 216 -9.97 21.31 13.19
CA LYS A 216 -9.65 20.26 14.18
C LYS A 216 -10.54 19.02 13.99
N GLU A 217 -11.77 19.21 13.54
CA GLU A 217 -12.75 18.15 13.29
C GLU A 217 -12.44 17.35 12.04
N ILE A 218 -11.76 17.93 11.04
CA ILE A 218 -11.36 17.23 9.81
C ILE A 218 -10.56 15.97 10.13
N ALA A 219 -9.61 16.04 11.06
CA ALA A 219 -8.79 14.89 11.45
C ALA A 219 -9.65 13.78 12.06
N VAL A 220 -10.58 14.13 12.95
CA VAL A 220 -11.50 13.18 13.59
C VAL A 220 -12.41 12.53 12.55
N PHE A 221 -12.98 13.34 11.66
CA PHE A 221 -13.80 12.87 10.54
C PHE A 221 -13.04 11.91 9.62
N ALA A 222 -11.83 12.28 9.22
CA ALA A 222 -10.98 11.45 8.37
C ALA A 222 -10.62 10.13 9.06
N HIS A 223 -10.25 10.16 10.34
CA HIS A 223 -9.97 8.94 11.10
C HIS A 223 -11.19 8.04 11.24
N ALA A 224 -12.40 8.60 11.40
CA ALA A 224 -13.62 7.82 11.45
C ALA A 224 -13.86 7.07 10.13
N ILE A 225 -13.75 7.75 8.98
CA ILE A 225 -13.85 7.12 7.66
C ILE A 225 -12.79 6.04 7.48
N HIS A 226 -11.53 6.36 7.80
CA HIS A 226 -10.42 5.42 7.68
C HIS A 226 -10.66 4.16 8.53
N ALA A 227 -11.14 4.31 9.77
CA ALA A 227 -11.47 3.19 10.65
C ALA A 227 -12.61 2.33 10.10
N SER A 228 -13.63 2.94 9.50
CA SER A 228 -14.74 2.23 8.87
C SER A 228 -14.27 1.43 7.64
N LEU A 229 -13.51 2.07 6.74
CA LEU A 229 -12.92 1.44 5.56
C LEU A 229 -11.97 0.30 5.92
N SER A 230 -11.17 0.48 6.97
CA SER A 230 -10.24 -0.54 7.47
C SER A 230 -10.99 -1.74 8.04
N ARG A 231 -12.09 -1.50 8.78
CA ARG A 231 -12.94 -2.57 9.32
C ARG A 231 -13.55 -3.41 8.22
N ALA A 232 -14.13 -2.79 7.19
CA ALA A 232 -14.68 -3.49 6.04
C ALA A 232 -13.61 -4.35 5.34
N LEU A 233 -12.38 -3.85 5.23
CA LEU A 233 -11.26 -4.62 4.69
C LEU A 233 -10.90 -5.82 5.56
N PHE A 234 -10.78 -5.65 6.89
CA PHE A 234 -10.51 -6.77 7.80
C PHE A 234 -11.58 -7.86 7.74
N VAL A 235 -12.85 -7.47 7.61
CA VAL A 235 -13.95 -8.41 7.44
C VAL A 235 -13.84 -9.14 6.11
N SER A 236 -13.55 -8.43 5.01
CA SER A 236 -13.32 -9.06 3.72
C SER A 236 -12.15 -10.05 3.76
N ASP A 237 -11.04 -9.69 4.38
CA ASP A 237 -9.88 -10.58 4.56
C ASP A 237 -10.24 -11.80 5.40
N LEU A 238 -10.98 -11.60 6.50
CA LEU A 238 -11.49 -12.71 7.33
C LEU A 238 -12.37 -13.65 6.50
N MET A 239 -13.32 -13.12 5.71
CA MET A 239 -14.18 -13.93 4.86
C MET A 239 -13.38 -14.76 3.85
N HIS A 240 -12.36 -14.17 3.20
CA HIS A 240 -11.48 -14.91 2.28
C HIS A 240 -10.76 -16.07 2.98
N LYS A 241 -10.28 -15.84 4.21
CA LYS A 241 -9.64 -16.90 5.00
C LYS A 241 -10.62 -17.99 5.41
N LEU A 242 -11.82 -17.62 5.88
CA LEU A 242 -12.86 -18.57 6.27
C LEU A 242 -13.34 -19.39 5.06
N HIS A 243 -13.49 -18.77 3.90
CA HIS A 243 -13.93 -19.44 2.67
C HIS A 243 -12.97 -20.53 2.17
N ASN A 244 -11.69 -20.36 2.49
CA ASN A 244 -10.63 -21.29 2.13
C ASN A 244 -10.25 -22.24 3.29
N MET A 245 -10.96 -22.17 4.43
CA MET A 245 -10.69 -23.02 5.58
C MET A 245 -11.21 -24.44 5.35
N SER A 246 -10.36 -25.41 5.63
CA SER A 246 -10.68 -26.84 5.60
C SER A 246 -10.61 -27.49 6.99
N PHE A 247 -11.18 -28.68 7.15
CA PHE A 247 -11.10 -29.42 8.41
C PHE A 247 -9.66 -29.80 8.80
N ALA A 248 -8.77 -29.99 7.82
CA ALA A 248 -7.35 -30.21 8.05
C ALA A 248 -6.69 -29.06 8.82
N ASP A 249 -7.18 -27.82 8.64
CA ASP A 249 -6.66 -26.63 9.31
C ASP A 249 -7.02 -26.57 10.81
N LEU A 250 -8.04 -27.32 11.24
CA LEU A 250 -8.54 -27.28 12.62
C LEU A 250 -7.71 -28.11 13.61
N LYS A 251 -6.69 -28.86 13.16
CA LYS A 251 -5.78 -29.65 14.02
C LYS A 251 -6.47 -30.45 15.15
N SER A 252 -7.70 -30.93 14.90
CA SER A 252 -8.47 -31.74 15.83
C SER A 252 -8.53 -33.20 15.35
N PRO A 253 -8.41 -34.20 16.23
CA PRO A 253 -8.53 -35.62 15.85
C PRO A 253 -9.87 -35.96 15.18
N ARG A 254 -10.95 -35.26 15.54
CA ARG A 254 -12.26 -35.44 14.88
C ARG A 254 -12.31 -34.73 13.54
N ALA A 255 -11.62 -33.59 13.40
CA ALA A 255 -11.55 -32.86 12.14
C ALA A 255 -10.71 -33.61 11.09
N SER A 256 -9.66 -34.34 11.50
CA SER A 256 -8.83 -35.12 10.57
C SER A 256 -9.59 -36.20 9.81
N VAL A 257 -10.74 -36.65 10.29
CA VAL A 257 -11.61 -37.60 9.58
C VAL A 257 -12.16 -37.00 8.28
N TYR A 258 -12.42 -35.70 8.28
CA TYR A 258 -12.98 -34.99 7.12
C TYR A 258 -11.90 -34.44 6.17
N GLY A 259 -10.62 -34.44 6.58
CA GLY A 259 -9.50 -34.07 5.71
C GLY A 259 -9.62 -32.67 5.09
N ASN A 260 -9.48 -32.56 3.77
CA ASN A 260 -9.46 -31.30 3.03
C ASN A 260 -10.86 -30.76 2.67
N ILE A 261 -11.93 -31.31 3.26
CA ILE A 261 -13.29 -30.79 3.07
C ILE A 261 -13.37 -29.38 3.66
N LYS A 262 -14.04 -28.46 2.95
CA LYS A 262 -14.25 -27.09 3.42
C LYS A 262 -15.12 -27.09 4.66
N VAL A 263 -14.81 -26.21 5.61
CA VAL A 263 -15.60 -26.05 6.84
C VAL A 263 -16.91 -25.29 6.59
N PHE A 264 -16.94 -24.44 5.58
CA PHE A 264 -18.10 -23.62 5.25
C PHE A 264 -18.42 -23.79 3.77
N ASP A 265 -19.65 -24.21 3.48
CA ASP A 265 -20.18 -24.33 2.13
C ASP A 265 -20.54 -22.97 1.53
N GLU A 266 -21.03 -22.05 2.36
CA GLU A 266 -21.46 -20.72 1.93
C GLU A 266 -21.12 -19.68 3.00
N ILE A 267 -20.59 -18.55 2.55
CA ILE A 267 -20.22 -17.41 3.37
C ILE A 267 -20.80 -16.17 2.67
N SER A 268 -21.59 -15.39 3.39
CA SER A 268 -22.11 -14.13 2.90
C SER A 268 -21.99 -13.04 3.95
N ALA A 269 -21.87 -11.80 3.51
CA ALA A 269 -21.95 -10.63 4.36
C ALA A 269 -22.88 -9.61 3.75
N ASP A 270 -23.42 -8.73 4.59
CA ASP A 270 -24.13 -7.54 4.13
C ASP A 270 -23.17 -6.53 3.48
N ASP A 271 -23.72 -5.56 2.76
CA ASP A 271 -22.93 -4.53 2.06
C ASP A 271 -22.10 -3.69 3.03
N ALA A 272 -22.58 -3.51 4.27
CA ALA A 272 -21.89 -2.80 5.33
C ALA A 272 -20.79 -3.64 6.03
N MET A 273 -20.63 -4.92 5.68
CA MET A 273 -19.67 -5.84 6.31
C MET A 273 -19.83 -5.92 7.84
N SER A 274 -21.06 -5.76 8.33
CA SER A 274 -21.44 -5.76 9.74
C SER A 274 -22.13 -7.05 10.16
N HIS A 275 -22.75 -7.78 9.23
CA HIS A 275 -23.37 -9.07 9.48
C HIS A 275 -22.71 -10.12 8.60
N ILE A 276 -22.11 -11.14 9.20
CA ILE A 276 -21.53 -12.28 8.48
C ILE A 276 -22.39 -13.51 8.74
N ASN A 277 -22.80 -14.18 7.68
CA ASN A 277 -23.49 -15.46 7.72
C ASN A 277 -22.54 -16.55 7.22
N LEU A 278 -22.37 -17.59 8.02
CA LEU A 278 -21.54 -18.74 7.76
C LEU A 278 -22.41 -19.99 7.77
N GLN A 279 -22.48 -20.69 6.65
CA GLN A 279 -23.20 -21.95 6.53
C GLN A 279 -22.21 -23.11 6.46
N PHE A 280 -22.38 -24.08 7.36
CA PHE A 280 -21.49 -25.24 7.45
C PHE A 280 -21.80 -26.22 6.32
N ASN A 281 -22.89 -26.97 6.45
CA ASN A 281 -23.30 -28.00 5.50
C ASN A 281 -24.66 -27.62 4.88
N LYS A 282 -24.78 -27.65 3.55
CA LYS A 282 -26.02 -27.36 2.81
C LYS A 282 -27.19 -28.26 3.19
N ASP A 283 -26.93 -29.52 3.51
CA ASP A 283 -27.95 -30.52 3.81
C ASP A 283 -28.50 -30.35 5.23
N ILE A 284 -27.63 -30.04 6.18
CA ILE A 284 -27.97 -29.93 7.61
C ILE A 284 -28.40 -28.50 7.98
N ARG A 285 -28.13 -27.51 7.12
CA ARG A 285 -28.51 -26.09 7.25
C ARG A 285 -28.07 -25.44 8.57
N HIS A 286 -26.96 -25.88 9.14
CA HIS A 286 -26.36 -25.20 10.30
C HIS A 286 -25.82 -23.82 9.87
N LYS A 287 -26.24 -22.78 10.59
CA LYS A 287 -25.90 -21.38 10.27
C LYS A 287 -25.37 -20.66 11.49
N LEU A 288 -24.20 -20.04 11.33
CA LEU A 288 -23.60 -19.13 12.30
C LEU A 288 -23.71 -17.71 11.75
N GLN A 289 -24.30 -16.84 12.54
CA GLN A 289 -24.41 -15.42 12.26
C GLN A 289 -23.55 -14.66 13.26
N LEU A 290 -22.71 -13.76 12.74
CA LEU A 290 -21.85 -12.90 13.52
C LEU A 290 -22.23 -11.45 13.24
N VAL A 291 -22.50 -10.68 14.29
CA VAL A 291 -22.70 -9.23 14.19
C VAL A 291 -21.42 -8.55 14.66
N ILE A 292 -20.86 -7.70 13.80
CA ILE A 292 -19.59 -7.03 14.00
C ILE A 292 -19.85 -5.54 14.13
N ALA A 293 -19.39 -4.98 15.25
CA ALA A 293 -19.37 -3.53 15.44
C ALA A 293 -18.10 -3.13 16.17
N GLU A 294 -17.62 -1.91 15.90
CA GLU A 294 -16.46 -1.32 16.59
C GLU A 294 -15.19 -2.18 16.53
N GLY A 295 -15.04 -2.98 15.47
CA GLY A 295 -13.89 -3.87 15.29
C GLY A 295 -13.92 -5.14 16.14
N GLN A 296 -15.07 -5.48 16.72
CA GLN A 296 -15.28 -6.67 17.55
C GLN A 296 -16.56 -7.41 17.15
N ILE A 297 -16.63 -8.69 17.49
CA ILE A 297 -17.86 -9.48 17.42
C ILE A 297 -18.75 -9.08 18.59
N LYS A 298 -19.93 -8.51 18.34
CA LYS A 298 -20.89 -8.09 19.38
C LYS A 298 -21.93 -9.14 19.67
N GLU A 299 -22.38 -9.85 18.64
CA GLU A 299 -23.41 -10.87 18.78
C GLU A 299 -23.06 -12.11 17.96
N VAL A 300 -23.42 -13.27 18.50
CA VAL A 300 -23.22 -14.56 17.87
C VAL A 300 -24.50 -15.37 18.01
N SER A 301 -25.07 -15.75 16.87
CA SER A 301 -26.25 -16.61 16.80
C SER A 301 -25.91 -17.86 16.01
N PHE A 302 -26.13 -19.04 16.60
CA PHE A 302 -25.91 -20.31 15.92
C PHE A 302 -27.20 -21.11 15.88
N GLN A 303 -27.69 -21.38 14.68
CA GLN A 303 -28.91 -22.12 14.43
C GLN A 303 -28.57 -23.57 14.09
N LEU A 304 -29.01 -24.48 14.96
CA LEU A 304 -28.95 -25.93 14.79
C LEU A 304 -30.36 -26.44 14.49
N ASN A 305 -30.49 -27.38 13.54
CA ASN A 305 -31.79 -27.89 13.10
C ASN A 305 -32.48 -28.86 14.09
N LEU A 306 -31.72 -29.40 15.05
CA LEU A 306 -32.21 -30.36 16.05
C LEU A 306 -31.53 -30.07 17.38
N VAL A 307 -32.24 -29.51 18.36
CA VAL A 307 -31.63 -29.17 19.65
C VAL A 307 -32.50 -29.61 20.81
N ASP A 308 -31.98 -30.57 21.57
CA ASP A 308 -32.40 -30.83 22.95
C ASP A 308 -31.97 -29.65 23.85
N HIS A 309 -32.76 -29.29 24.86
CA HIS A 309 -32.56 -28.09 25.68
C HIS A 309 -31.13 -27.99 26.27
N PHE A 310 -30.53 -29.14 26.61
CA PHE A 310 -29.16 -29.23 27.11
C PHE A 310 -28.10 -28.75 26.09
N MET A 311 -28.29 -29.07 24.81
CA MET A 311 -27.39 -28.67 23.73
C MET A 311 -27.46 -27.16 23.50
N THR A 312 -28.64 -26.54 23.66
CA THR A 312 -28.81 -25.08 23.57
C THR A 312 -28.01 -24.35 24.64
N GLN A 313 -28.04 -24.82 25.89
CA GLN A 313 -27.28 -24.18 26.98
C GLN A 313 -25.77 -24.25 26.75
N LYS A 314 -25.27 -25.43 26.35
CA LYS A 314 -23.85 -25.62 26.06
C LYS A 314 -23.39 -24.79 24.86
N LEU A 315 -24.24 -24.65 23.85
CA LEU A 315 -23.97 -23.81 22.69
C LEU A 315 -23.89 -22.32 23.08
N ASN A 316 -24.81 -21.84 23.92
CA ASN A 316 -24.78 -20.45 24.41
C ASN A 316 -23.48 -20.15 25.16
N MET A 317 -22.99 -21.10 25.96
CA MET A 317 -21.68 -20.99 26.62
C MET A 317 -20.52 -20.86 25.62
N HIS A 318 -20.55 -21.62 24.52
CA HIS A 318 -19.52 -21.52 23.48
C HIS A 318 -19.63 -20.20 22.70
N ASN A 319 -20.84 -19.77 22.35
CA ASN A 319 -21.08 -18.49 21.65
C ASN A 319 -20.59 -17.30 22.47
N ALA A 320 -20.79 -17.32 23.79
CA ALA A 320 -20.31 -16.26 24.69
C ALA A 320 -18.79 -16.04 24.62
N ARG A 321 -18.00 -17.03 24.20
CA ARG A 321 -16.55 -16.89 24.02
C ARG A 321 -16.15 -16.06 22.81
N LEU A 322 -17.00 -16.01 21.80
CA LEU A 322 -16.75 -15.22 20.58
C LEU A 322 -17.18 -13.76 20.76
N ILE A 323 -18.08 -13.47 21.70
CA ILE A 323 -18.51 -12.11 22.00
C ILE A 323 -17.35 -11.31 22.60
N GLY A 324 -17.11 -10.11 22.07
CA GLY A 324 -16.02 -9.21 22.45
C GLY A 324 -14.68 -9.51 21.78
N VAL A 325 -14.56 -10.59 21.00
CA VAL A 325 -13.35 -10.92 20.26
C VAL A 325 -13.07 -9.84 19.22
N LYS A 326 -11.83 -9.35 19.18
CA LYS A 326 -11.36 -8.39 18.17
C LYS A 326 -11.28 -9.06 16.81
N LEU A 327 -11.61 -8.34 15.74
CA LEU A 327 -11.57 -8.85 14.36
C LEU A 327 -10.21 -9.45 13.97
N VAL A 328 -9.12 -8.88 14.48
CA VAL A 328 -7.75 -9.38 14.23
C VAL A 328 -7.55 -10.80 14.75
N ASP A 329 -8.24 -11.16 15.84
CA ASP A 329 -8.14 -12.47 16.51
C ASP A 329 -9.30 -13.41 16.15
N ALA A 330 -10.31 -12.90 15.41
CA ALA A 330 -11.56 -13.60 15.14
C ALA A 330 -11.35 -14.93 14.42
N GLU A 331 -10.42 -15.00 13.46
CA GLU A 331 -10.09 -16.25 12.76
C GLU A 331 -9.64 -17.35 13.73
N PHE A 332 -8.74 -17.00 14.66
CA PHE A 332 -8.16 -17.94 15.59
C PHE A 332 -9.19 -18.44 16.62
N GLU A 333 -9.98 -17.52 17.17
CA GLU A 333 -11.03 -17.87 18.14
C GLU A 333 -12.19 -18.63 17.48
N LEU A 334 -12.53 -18.32 16.22
CA LEU A 334 -13.49 -19.13 15.46
C LEU A 334 -12.99 -20.56 15.27
N LYS A 335 -11.70 -20.77 14.93
CA LYS A 335 -11.13 -22.12 14.84
C LYS A 335 -11.23 -22.86 16.17
N ARG A 336 -10.90 -22.21 17.28
CA ARG A 336 -11.03 -22.80 18.63
C ARG A 336 -12.48 -23.17 18.96
N TRP A 337 -13.41 -22.26 18.69
CA TRP A 337 -14.83 -22.48 18.87
C TRP A 337 -15.32 -23.70 18.07
N LEU A 338 -14.90 -23.82 16.80
CA LEU A 338 -15.22 -24.98 15.95
C LEU A 338 -14.68 -26.30 16.50
N ILE A 339 -13.42 -26.30 16.96
CA ILE A 339 -12.80 -27.48 17.56
C ILE A 339 -13.61 -27.95 18.77
N HIS A 340 -14.07 -27.02 19.61
CA HIS A 340 -14.92 -27.36 20.76
C HIS A 340 -16.25 -27.98 20.32
N LEU A 341 -16.94 -27.39 19.34
CA LEU A 341 -18.19 -27.96 18.84
C LEU A 341 -18.03 -29.35 18.23
N LEU A 342 -16.95 -29.59 17.49
CA LEU A 342 -16.65 -30.91 16.92
C LEU A 342 -16.34 -31.94 18.01
N ASN A 343 -15.52 -31.57 19.00
CA ASN A 343 -15.15 -32.44 20.11
C ASN A 343 -16.34 -32.77 21.02
N ASP A 344 -17.29 -31.85 21.14
CA ASP A 344 -18.55 -32.05 21.85
C ASP A 344 -19.60 -32.81 21.02
N GLY A 345 -19.32 -33.07 19.73
CA GLY A 345 -20.24 -33.77 18.83
C GLY A 345 -21.46 -32.95 18.43
N MET A 346 -21.42 -31.63 18.64
CA MET A 346 -22.54 -30.71 18.34
C MET A 346 -22.67 -30.44 16.84
N ILE A 347 -21.58 -30.62 16.09
CA ILE A 347 -21.57 -30.60 14.63
C ILE A 347 -21.08 -31.97 14.16
N GLN A 348 -21.88 -32.64 13.35
CA GLN A 348 -21.50 -33.80 12.56
C GLN A 348 -21.57 -33.38 11.09
N TRP A 349 -20.60 -33.84 10.31
CA TRP A 349 -20.40 -33.40 8.93
C TRP A 349 -20.73 -34.48 7.92
#